data_AF-A0A2V6TXV4-F1
#
_entry.id   AF-A0A2V6TXV4-F1
#
_cell.length_a   1.000
_cell.length_b   1.000
_cell.length_c   1.000
_cell.angle_alpha   90.00
_cell.angle_beta   90.00
_cell.angle_gamma   90.00
#
_symmetry.space_group_name_H-M   'P 1'
#
loop_
_entity.id
_entity.type
_entity.pdbx_description
1 polymer ?
#
loop_
_entity_poly.entity_id
_entity_poly.type
_entity_poly.pdbx_seq_one_letter_code
_entity_poly.pdbx_strand_id
1 'polypeptide(L)'
;LPGMLTALIARPPRFGATVKSFDATAARRVTGVTHVVPVPTGVAVVATGFWAARKGREALRVTWDESRAETRGTDELYAAYRVLAGRPGTPARREGDVDGALRGAARVL
;
A
#
# COMPACT_ATOMS: atom_id res chain seq x y z
N LEU A 1 10.21 25.82 -15.28
CA LEU A 1 10.93 26.41 -14.13
C LEU A 1 12.41 26.06 -14.24
N PRO A 2 13.31 27.04 -14.38
CA PRO A 2 14.75 26.79 -14.30
C PRO A 2 15.12 26.17 -12.93
N GLY A 3 15.96 25.14 -12.91
CA GLY A 3 16.45 24.52 -11.68
C GLY A 3 15.47 23.58 -10.94
N MET A 4 14.29 23.30 -11.51
CA MET A 4 13.31 22.40 -10.89
C MET A 4 13.83 20.95 -10.86
N LEU A 5 13.74 20.32 -9.70
CA LEU A 5 14.06 18.90 -9.50
C LEU A 5 12.78 18.05 -9.48
N THR A 6 12.92 16.79 -9.88
CA THR A 6 11.87 15.76 -9.82
C THR A 6 12.23 14.73 -8.76
N ALA A 7 11.27 14.39 -7.89
CA ALA A 7 11.44 13.37 -6.86
C ALA A 7 10.51 12.17 -7.10
N LEU A 8 11.05 10.96 -7.09
CA LEU A 8 10.28 9.71 -7.11
C LEU A 8 10.56 8.92 -5.84
N ILE A 9 9.51 8.41 -5.20
CA ILE A 9 9.61 7.66 -3.94
C ILE A 9 9.56 6.16 -4.24
N ALA A 10 10.57 5.41 -3.80
CA ALA A 10 10.47 3.98 -3.62
C ALA A 10 9.60 3.70 -2.39
N ARG A 11 8.50 2.97 -2.57
CA ARG A 11 7.55 2.62 -1.51
C ARG A 11 7.64 1.13 -1.19
N PRO A 12 7.30 0.72 0.05
CA PRO A 12 7.24 -0.69 0.39
C PRO A 12 6.19 -1.42 -0.45
N PRO A 13 6.37 -2.74 -0.68
CA PRO A 13 5.40 -3.57 -1.39
C PRO A 13 4.16 -3.90 -0.56
N ARG A 14 4.23 -3.77 0.77
CA ARG A 14 3.14 -4.06 1.70
C ARG A 14 2.69 -2.81 2.45
N PHE A 15 1.38 -2.71 2.69
CA PHE A 15 0.80 -1.66 3.53
C PHE A 15 1.29 -1.83 4.98
N GLY A 16 1.71 -0.72 5.60
CA GLY A 16 2.20 -0.71 6.99
C GLY A 16 3.68 -1.04 7.14
N ALA A 17 4.37 -1.49 6.08
CA ALA A 17 5.82 -1.70 6.12
C ALA A 17 6.58 -0.35 6.14
N THR A 18 7.77 -0.36 6.74
CA THR A 18 8.63 0.83 6.89
C THR A 18 10.04 0.56 6.35
N VAL A 19 10.85 1.61 6.20
CA VAL A 19 12.26 1.45 5.78
C VAL A 19 13.07 0.88 6.96
N LYS A 20 13.67 -0.30 6.78
CA LYS A 20 14.65 -0.85 7.72
C LYS A 20 16.04 -0.31 7.43
N SER A 21 16.45 -0.38 6.16
CA SER A 21 17.73 0.14 5.66
C SER A 21 17.68 0.32 4.15
N PHE A 22 18.61 1.08 3.57
CA PHE A 22 18.75 1.23 2.12
C PHE A 22 20.20 1.43 1.71
N ASP A 23 20.53 1.03 0.48
CA ASP A 23 21.80 1.32 -0.19
C ASP A 23 21.54 2.16 -1.44
N ALA A 24 22.03 3.40 -1.39
CA ALA A 24 21.89 4.41 -2.44
C ALA A 24 23.06 4.43 -3.44
N THR A 25 24.05 3.54 -3.31
CA THR A 25 25.31 3.60 -4.07
C THR A 25 25.07 3.57 -5.59
N ALA A 26 24.25 2.63 -6.07
CA ALA A 26 23.94 2.53 -7.50
C ALA A 26 23.02 3.68 -7.98
N ALA A 27 22.05 4.08 -7.17
CA ALA A 27 21.15 5.20 -7.47
C ALA A 27 21.92 6.52 -7.67
N ARG A 28 22.92 6.80 -6.82
CA ARG A 28 23.76 8.01 -6.91
C ARG A 28 24.68 8.04 -8.12
N ARG A 29 24.95 6.90 -8.77
CA ARG A 29 25.75 6.82 -10.00
C ARG A 29 24.94 7.15 -11.26
N VAL A 30 23.61 7.24 -11.15
CA VAL A 30 22.76 7.62 -12.28
C VAL A 30 22.91 9.11 -12.55
N THR A 31 23.37 9.46 -13.75
CA THR A 31 23.51 10.85 -14.19
C THR A 31 22.20 11.62 -14.00
N GLY A 32 22.29 12.76 -13.32
CA GLY A 32 21.15 13.62 -13.01
C GLY A 32 20.51 13.36 -11.64
N VAL A 33 20.83 12.27 -10.94
CA VAL A 33 20.43 12.09 -9.53
C VAL A 33 21.25 13.04 -8.66
N THR A 34 20.57 13.80 -7.81
CA THR A 34 21.19 14.77 -6.91
C THR A 34 21.13 14.31 -5.45
N HIS A 35 20.01 13.72 -5.03
CA HIS A 35 19.81 13.29 -3.65
C HIS A 35 19.07 11.95 -3.58
N VAL A 36 19.40 11.18 -2.55
CA VAL A 36 18.66 9.97 -2.13
C VAL A 36 18.48 10.07 -0.63
N VAL A 37 17.24 10.22 -0.17
CA VAL A 37 16.91 10.51 1.23
C VAL A 37 15.75 9.65 1.73
N PRO A 38 15.81 9.14 2.97
CA PRO A 38 14.67 8.48 3.60
C PRO A 38 13.57 9.51 3.89
N VAL A 39 12.31 9.09 3.73
CA VAL A 39 11.10 9.83 4.06
C VAL A 39 10.12 8.91 4.80
N PRO A 40 9.11 9.43 5.52
CA PRO A 40 8.20 8.57 6.29
C PRO A 40 7.52 7.45 5.49
N THR A 41 7.33 7.67 4.18
CA THR A 41 6.65 6.72 3.28
C THR A 41 7.60 5.91 2.39
N GLY A 42 8.92 5.97 2.62
CA GLY A 42 9.91 5.22 1.84
C GLY A 42 11.24 5.94 1.64
N VAL A 43 11.81 5.85 0.44
CA VAL A 43 13.06 6.54 0.10
C VAL A 43 12.85 7.36 -1.17
N ALA A 44 13.07 8.68 -1.08
CA ALA A 44 12.94 9.61 -2.18
C ALA A 44 14.26 9.71 -2.97
N VAL A 45 14.18 9.52 -4.28
CA VAL A 45 15.26 9.78 -5.23
C VAL A 45 14.93 11.07 -5.98
N VAL A 46 15.78 12.06 -5.80
CA VAL A 46 15.64 13.41 -6.38
C VAL A 46 16.64 13.57 -7.51
N ALA A 47 16.17 14.06 -8.66
CA ALA A 47 16.99 14.22 -9.85
C ALA A 47 16.60 15.45 -10.67
N THR A 48 17.41 15.82 -11.66
CA THR A 48 17.18 16.93 -12.59
C THR A 48 16.01 16.68 -13.58
N GLY A 49 15.44 15.47 -13.59
CA GLY A 49 14.27 15.14 -14.38
C GLY A 49 13.71 13.76 -14.06
N PHE A 50 12.51 13.49 -14.56
CA PHE A 50 11.77 12.26 -14.28
C PHE A 50 12.55 10.98 -14.62
N TRP A 51 13.19 10.93 -15.79
CA TRP A 51 13.90 9.71 -16.23
C TRP A 51 15.11 9.37 -15.36
N ALA A 52 15.87 10.38 -14.94
CA ALA A 52 17.00 10.19 -14.02
C ALA A 52 16.50 9.73 -12.65
N ALA A 53 15.42 10.33 -12.12
CA ALA A 53 14.81 9.91 -10.86
C ALA A 53 14.25 8.47 -10.95
N ARG A 54 13.61 8.10 -12.07
CA ARG A 54 13.08 6.74 -12.28
C ARG A 54 14.19 5.69 -12.29
N LYS A 55 15.24 5.91 -13.10
CA LYS A 55 16.41 5.02 -13.17
C LYS A 55 17.13 4.94 -11.83
N GLY A 56 17.29 6.07 -11.12
CA GLY A 56 17.86 6.10 -9.78
C GLY A 56 17.04 5.30 -8.76
N ARG A 57 15.71 5.42 -8.80
CA ARG A 57 14.79 4.63 -7.97
C ARG A 57 14.85 3.14 -8.28
N GLU A 58 14.98 2.77 -9.55
CA GLU A 58 15.10 1.36 -9.99
C GLU A 58 16.44 0.74 -9.57
N ALA A 59 17.51 1.53 -9.50
CA ALA A 59 18.82 1.09 -9.02
C ALA A 59 18.95 1.07 -7.48
N LEU A 60 18.00 1.66 -6.76
CA LEU A 60 17.99 1.74 -5.31
C LEU A 60 17.69 0.37 -4.69
N ARG A 61 18.47 -0.04 -3.69
CA ARG A 61 18.19 -1.24 -2.90
C ARG A 61 17.63 -0.82 -1.55
N VAL A 62 16.43 -1.29 -1.21
CA VAL A 62 15.77 -0.99 0.07
C VAL A 62 15.39 -2.30 0.75
N THR A 63 15.73 -2.40 2.02
CA THR A 63 15.24 -3.45 2.92
C THR A 63 14.06 -2.88 3.70
N TRP A 64 12.90 -3.51 3.56
CA TRP A 64 11.68 -3.11 4.25
C TRP A 64 11.52 -3.90 5.56
N ASP A 65 11.03 -3.24 6.60
CA ASP A 65 10.52 -3.90 7.80
C ASP A 65 9.02 -4.14 7.61
N GLU A 66 8.64 -5.42 7.54
CA GLU A 66 7.26 -5.86 7.36
C GLU A 66 6.59 -6.31 8.67
N SER A 67 7.25 -6.14 9.83
CA SER A 67 6.73 -6.62 11.13
C SER A 67 5.38 -6.03 11.54
N ARG A 68 5.05 -4.84 11.02
CA ARG A 68 3.76 -4.16 11.20
C ARG A 68 2.92 -4.11 9.93
N ALA A 69 3.34 -4.82 8.89
CA ALA A 69 2.67 -4.79 7.61
C ALA A 69 1.50 -5.77 7.56
N GLU A 70 0.55 -5.51 6.66
CA GLU A 70 -0.46 -6.50 6.31
C GLU A 70 0.21 -7.67 5.57
N THR A 71 0.23 -8.82 6.23
CA THR A 71 0.82 -10.04 5.69
C THR A 71 -0.23 -10.92 5.01
N ARG A 72 -1.51 -10.70 5.30
CA ARG A 72 -2.58 -11.58 4.84
C ARG A 72 -2.84 -11.51 3.35
N GLY A 73 -3.17 -12.66 2.79
CA GLY A 73 -3.62 -12.82 1.42
C GLY A 73 -5.12 -12.65 1.24
N THR A 74 -5.56 -12.71 -0.02
CA THR A 74 -6.99 -12.60 -0.39
C THR A 74 -7.84 -13.66 0.31
N ASP A 75 -7.40 -14.91 0.33
CA ASP A 75 -8.16 -16.02 0.90
C ASP A 75 -8.37 -15.88 2.42
N GLU A 76 -7.33 -15.45 3.14
CA GLU A 76 -7.37 -15.22 4.59
C GLU A 76 -8.28 -14.04 4.94
N LEU A 77 -8.23 -12.96 4.14
CA LEU A 77 -9.14 -11.82 4.29
C LEU A 77 -10.59 -12.24 4.02
N TYR A 78 -10.84 -13.05 2.98
CA TYR A 78 -12.17 -13.57 2.69
C TYR A 78 -12.71 -14.45 3.82
N ALA A 79 -11.89 -15.35 4.36
CA ALA A 79 -12.26 -16.19 5.49
C ALA A 79 -12.61 -15.32 6.72
N ALA A 80 -11.78 -14.33 7.04
CA ALA A 80 -12.02 -13.41 8.14
C ALA A 80 -13.31 -12.60 7.96
N TYR A 81 -13.55 -12.07 6.76
CA TYR A 81 -14.78 -11.30 6.49
C TYR A 81 -16.04 -12.16 6.52
N ARG A 82 -15.99 -13.42 6.09
CA ARG A 82 -17.13 -14.35 6.23
C ARG A 82 -17.50 -14.57 7.69
N VAL A 83 -16.50 -14.75 8.56
CA VAL A 83 -16.74 -14.88 10.01
C VAL A 83 -17.35 -13.61 10.59
N LEU A 84 -16.89 -12.43 10.16
CA LEU A 84 -17.44 -11.15 10.62
C LEU A 84 -18.87 -10.91 10.11
N ALA A 85 -19.17 -11.28 8.86
CA ALA A 85 -20.50 -11.14 8.28
C ALA A 85 -21.55 -12.03 8.95
N GLY A 86 -21.14 -13.13 9.57
CA GLY A 86 -22.01 -13.97 10.40
C GLY A 86 -22.36 -13.37 11.76
N ARG A 87 -21.72 -12.26 12.17
CA ARG A 87 -22.00 -11.58 13.43
C ARG A 87 -23.04 -10.46 13.21
N PRO A 88 -23.88 -10.15 14.21
CA PRO A 88 -24.79 -9.02 14.12
C PRO A 88 -24.00 -7.73 13.84
N GLY A 89 -24.25 -7.13 12.68
CA GLY A 89 -23.70 -5.83 12.32
C GLY A 89 -24.49 -4.67 12.94
N THR A 90 -23.95 -3.46 12.85
CA THR A 90 -24.71 -2.26 13.18
C THR A 90 -25.79 -2.05 12.10
N PRO A 91 -27.09 -2.01 12.46
CA PRO A 91 -28.14 -1.82 11.48
C PRO A 91 -28.06 -0.41 10.87
N ALA A 92 -27.73 -0.33 9.58
CA ALA A 92 -27.69 0.94 8.86
C ALA A 92 -29.09 1.53 8.63
N ARG A 93 -30.09 0.66 8.41
CA ARG A 93 -31.52 0.99 8.30
C ARG A 93 -32.33 -0.27 8.61
N ARG A 94 -33.45 -0.12 9.33
CA ARG A 94 -34.41 -1.20 9.60
C ARG A 94 -35.79 -0.73 9.20
N GLU A 95 -36.43 -1.48 8.30
CA GLU A 95 -37.78 -1.17 7.80
C GLU A 95 -38.53 -2.48 7.55
N GLY A 96 -39.67 -2.66 8.22
CA GLY A 96 -40.45 -3.91 8.19
C GLY A 96 -39.85 -5.10 8.99
N ASP A 97 -40.47 -6.28 8.84
CA ASP A 97 -40.03 -7.57 9.39
C ASP A 97 -39.38 -8.44 8.30
N VAL A 98 -38.09 -8.24 8.10
CA VAL A 98 -37.31 -8.98 7.09
C VAL A 98 -37.18 -10.47 7.46
N ASP A 99 -37.05 -10.79 8.75
CA ASP A 99 -36.87 -12.16 9.22
C ASP A 99 -38.15 -13.00 9.02
N GLY A 100 -39.32 -12.38 9.22
CA GLY A 100 -40.61 -12.96 8.86
C GLY A 100 -40.74 -13.18 7.35
N ALA A 101 -40.41 -12.18 6.55
CA ALA A 101 -40.52 -12.24 5.08
C ALA A 101 -39.61 -13.33 4.46
N LEU A 102 -38.37 -13.47 4.94
CA LEU A 102 -37.44 -14.49 4.46
C LEU A 102 -37.87 -15.91 4.83
N ARG A 103 -38.43 -16.12 6.03
CA ARG A 103 -38.96 -17.44 6.44
C ARG A 103 -40.17 -17.89 5.61
N GLY A 104 -41.00 -16.94 5.16
CA GLY A 104 -42.17 -17.21 4.32
C GLY A 104 -41.87 -17.27 2.82
N ALA A 105 -40.64 -17.01 2.39
CA ALA A 105 -40.29 -16.93 0.98
C ALA A 105 -40.25 -18.34 0.33
N ALA A 106 -40.86 -18.46 -0.85
CA ALA A 106 -40.85 -19.70 -1.63
C ALA A 106 -39.44 -20.13 -2.07
N ARG A 107 -38.48 -19.20 -2.11
CA ARG A 107 -37.06 -19.47 -2.38
C ARG A 107 -36.18 -18.36 -1.81
N VAL A 108 -35.12 -18.75 -1.11
CA VAL A 108 -34.02 -17.89 -0.67
C VAL A 108 -32.74 -18.38 -1.37
N LEU A 109 -31.92 -17.46 -1.88
CA LEU A 109 -30.68 -17.75 -2.64
C LEU A 109 -29.43 -17.57 -1.76
#